data_AF-A0AA88LFN3-F1
#
_entry.id   AF-A0AA88LFN3-F1
#
_cell.length_a   1.000
_cell.length_b   1.000
_cell.length_c   1.000
_cell.angle_alpha   90.00
_cell.angle_beta   90.00
_cell.angle_gamma   90.00
#
_symmetry.space_group_name_H-M   'P 1'
#
loop_
_entity.id
_entity.type
_entity.pdbx_description
1 polymer ?
#
loop_
_entity_poly.entity_id
_entity_poly.type
_entity_poly.pdbx_seq_one_letter_code
_entity_poly.pdbx_strand_id
1 'polypeptide(L)'
;MLAWSQIRTTPDYSYCIIIVIASIWIFISAVLNKTTVINKDRLVKLLERTDGRPLITFSNHDSCFDEPGLWGVLPFRHLWSRKVMRWSTAAHDVCFTTPLHTYFFSLGKCLPIIRGGGVYQEGIDYSIDRLNEGDWVHIFPEGKVNGDKKHIRLKWGVGRMIMECKEEPLVLPLFHTDMEEVLPNQAPYRLKFGKNVVFNVGELINFSDLRRMNADVIVKRKIITDRVQEHFYKLKAETYSLREEIRSSGVLPFRHLWSRKVMRWSTAAHDVCFTTPLHTYFFSLGKCLPIIRGGGVYQEGIDYSIDRLNEGDWVHIFPEGKVNGDKKHIRLKWGVGRMIMECKEEPLVLPLFHTDMEEVLPNQAPYRLKFGKNVVFNVGELINFSDLRRMNADIIVKRKIITDRVQEHFYKLKAETYSLREEIRSSGATS
;
A
#
# COMPACT_ATOMS: atom_id res chain seq x y z
N MET A 1 10.17 34.22 23.41
CA MET A 1 10.92 35.33 22.76
C MET A 1 11.95 34.81 21.74
N LEU A 2 12.86 33.89 22.08
CA LEU A 2 13.86 33.35 21.14
C LEU A 2 13.25 32.67 19.90
N ALA A 3 12.23 31.83 20.06
CA ALA A 3 11.56 31.14 18.94
C ALA A 3 10.98 32.12 17.93
N TRP A 4 10.24 33.12 18.39
CA TRP A 4 9.61 34.12 17.52
C TRP A 4 10.62 35.02 16.83
N SER A 5 11.69 35.41 17.53
CA SER A 5 12.81 36.12 16.91
C SER A 5 13.41 35.30 15.78
N GLN A 6 13.70 34.02 16.00
CA GLN A 6 14.27 33.15 14.96
C GLN A 6 13.30 32.92 13.80
N ILE A 7 12.03 32.62 14.05
CA ILE A 7 11.02 32.40 13.00
C ILE A 7 10.91 33.61 12.08
N ARG A 8 10.90 34.84 12.64
CA ARG A 8 10.77 36.08 11.88
C ARG A 8 12.06 36.50 11.16
N THR A 9 13.22 36.03 11.61
CA THR A 9 14.55 36.46 11.08
C THR A 9 15.31 35.35 10.36
N THR A 10 14.71 34.16 10.18
CA THR A 10 15.38 33.00 9.59
C THR A 10 15.89 33.35 8.18
N PRO A 11 17.22 33.37 7.96
CA PRO A 11 17.80 33.75 6.67
C PRO A 11 17.45 32.74 5.58
N ASP A 12 17.41 33.23 4.34
CA ASP A 12 17.18 32.41 3.15
C ASP A 12 18.15 31.22 3.08
N TYR A 13 19.45 31.37 3.38
CA TYR A 13 20.47 30.30 3.30
C TYR A 13 20.25 29.05 4.18
N SER A 14 19.18 29.01 5.00
CA SER A 14 18.73 27.81 5.71
C SER A 14 18.24 26.66 4.80
N TYR A 15 18.17 26.87 3.48
CA TYR A 15 17.80 25.85 2.48
C TYR A 15 18.58 24.54 2.64
N CYS A 16 19.91 24.58 2.75
CA CYS A 16 20.73 23.36 2.73
C CYS A 16 20.38 22.37 3.85
N ILE A 17 20.01 22.87 5.04
CA ILE A 17 19.66 22.03 6.20
C ILE A 17 18.31 21.34 5.97
N ILE A 18 17.30 22.08 5.50
CA ILE A 18 15.97 21.55 5.18
C ILE A 18 16.07 20.46 4.10
N ILE A 19 16.93 20.67 3.12
CA ILE A 19 17.17 19.75 2.01
C ILE A 19 17.75 18.42 2.50
N VAL A 20 18.80 18.49 3.32
CA VAL A 20 19.44 17.30 3.88
C VAL A 20 18.45 16.52 4.74
N ILE A 21 17.70 17.22 5.60
CA ILE A 21 16.68 16.63 6.46
C ILE A 21 15.57 15.99 5.63
N ALA A 22 15.01 16.71 4.65
CA ALA A 22 13.98 16.19 3.74
C ALA A 22 14.48 14.96 2.97
N SER A 23 15.73 14.97 2.49
CA SER A 23 16.33 13.84 1.77
C SER A 23 16.47 12.60 2.66
N ILE A 24 16.85 12.78 3.93
CA ILE A 24 16.89 11.71 4.93
C ILE A 24 15.49 11.12 5.15
N TRP A 25 14.46 11.97 5.25
CA TRP A 25 13.09 11.50 5.45
C TRP A 25 12.49 10.82 4.24
N ILE A 26 12.76 11.31 3.01
CA ILE A 26 12.42 10.59 1.78
C ILE A 26 13.08 9.22 1.79
N PHE A 27 14.37 9.14 2.13
CA PHE A 27 15.07 7.86 2.18
C PHE A 27 14.43 6.89 3.18
N ILE A 28 14.05 7.36 4.37
CA ILE A 28 13.39 6.53 5.38
C ILE A 28 11.97 6.12 4.94
N SER A 29 11.16 7.03 4.40
CA SER A 29 9.75 6.78 4.06
C SER A 29 9.56 6.05 2.74
N ALA A 30 10.42 6.30 1.74
CA ALA A 30 10.27 5.78 0.37
C ALA A 30 11.25 4.65 0.01
N VAL A 31 12.42 4.57 0.68
CA VAL A 31 13.43 3.53 0.39
C VAL A 31 13.43 2.46 1.47
N LEU A 32 13.47 2.85 2.75
CA LEU A 32 13.56 1.90 3.86
C LEU A 32 12.20 1.36 4.31
N ASN A 33 11.11 2.01 3.94
CA ASN A 33 9.73 1.60 4.21
C ASN A 33 8.91 1.66 2.92
N LYS A 34 7.81 0.89 2.87
CA LYS A 34 6.88 0.92 1.75
C LYS A 34 5.74 1.86 2.08
N THR A 35 5.74 3.05 1.47
CA THR A 35 4.64 4.00 1.61
C THR A 35 3.75 3.95 0.39
N THR A 36 2.49 3.54 0.57
CA THR A 36 1.45 3.61 -0.47
C THR A 36 0.65 4.89 -0.29
N VAL A 37 0.61 5.73 -1.33
CA VAL A 37 -0.15 6.98 -1.31
C VAL A 37 -1.36 6.88 -2.22
N ILE A 38 -2.54 7.02 -1.63
CA ILE A 38 -3.83 7.01 -2.32
C ILE A 38 -4.21 8.44 -2.66
N ASN A 39 -4.66 8.68 -3.89
CA ASN A 39 -5.07 9.99 -4.40
C ASN A 39 -3.98 11.09 -4.34
N LYS A 40 -2.71 10.70 -4.47
CA LYS A 40 -1.54 11.59 -4.40
C LYS A 40 -1.69 12.86 -5.26
N ASP A 41 -2.28 12.74 -6.44
CA ASP A 41 -2.43 13.84 -7.39
C ASP A 41 -3.25 15.00 -6.83
N ARG A 42 -4.18 14.74 -5.90
CA ARG A 42 -4.97 15.81 -5.25
C ARG A 42 -4.05 16.78 -4.50
N LEU A 43 -3.12 16.25 -3.70
CA LEU A 43 -2.16 17.08 -2.97
C LEU A 43 -1.18 17.76 -3.93
N VAL A 44 -0.61 17.02 -4.88
CA VAL A 44 0.39 17.56 -5.82
C VAL A 44 -0.18 18.72 -6.64
N LYS A 45 -1.38 18.59 -7.20
CA LYS A 45 -2.05 19.66 -7.95
C LYS A 45 -2.27 20.92 -7.10
N LEU A 46 -2.60 20.76 -5.81
CA LEU A 46 -2.82 21.88 -4.90
C LEU A 46 -1.54 22.61 -4.50
N LEU A 47 -0.40 21.92 -4.48
CA LEU A 47 0.91 22.53 -4.26
C LEU A 47 1.38 23.37 -5.46
N GLU A 48 0.83 23.12 -6.65
CA GLU A 48 1.15 23.81 -7.91
C GLU A 48 0.15 24.93 -8.24
N ARG A 49 -0.76 25.26 -7.31
CA ARG A 49 -1.76 26.31 -7.50
C ARG A 49 -1.13 27.66 -7.79
N THR A 50 -1.70 28.39 -8.74
CA THR A 50 -1.27 29.74 -9.13
C THR A 50 -2.25 30.83 -8.73
N ASP A 51 -3.42 30.44 -8.20
CA ASP A 51 -4.51 31.34 -7.79
C ASP A 51 -4.25 32.05 -6.45
N GLY A 52 -3.14 31.72 -5.77
CA GLY A 52 -2.76 32.30 -4.49
C GLY A 52 -3.70 31.95 -3.34
N ARG A 53 -4.65 31.01 -3.52
CA ARG A 53 -5.59 30.66 -2.45
C ARG A 53 -4.85 30.01 -1.27
N PRO A 54 -5.27 30.27 -0.02
CA PRO A 54 -4.66 29.62 1.12
C PRO A 54 -4.89 28.10 1.09
N LEU A 55 -3.93 27.31 1.55
CA LEU A 55 -4.08 25.85 1.70
C LEU A 55 -3.95 25.45 3.16
N ILE A 56 -4.96 24.77 3.69
CA ILE A 56 -4.93 24.10 5.00
C ILE A 56 -4.98 22.60 4.77
N THR A 57 -3.99 21.89 5.29
CA THR A 57 -4.04 20.43 5.39
C THR A 57 -4.12 20.01 6.84
N PHE A 58 -4.79 18.90 7.12
CA PHE A 58 -4.78 18.32 8.46
C PHE A 58 -4.73 16.80 8.41
N SER A 59 -4.06 16.17 9.39
CA SER A 59 -4.00 14.72 9.51
C SER A 59 -4.09 14.22 10.95
N ASN A 60 -4.24 12.90 11.11
CA ASN A 60 -4.05 12.25 12.40
C ASN A 60 -2.59 12.36 12.84
N HIS A 61 -2.37 12.18 14.13
CA HIS A 61 -1.06 12.23 14.74
C HIS A 61 -0.81 10.97 15.57
N ASP A 62 -0.28 9.91 14.97
CA ASP A 62 -0.01 8.64 15.63
C ASP A 62 1.45 8.50 16.09
N SER A 63 2.39 9.30 15.58
CA SER A 63 3.82 9.25 15.92
C SER A 63 4.51 10.62 15.89
N CYS A 64 5.57 10.77 16.69
CA CYS A 64 6.51 11.90 16.53
C CYS A 64 7.16 11.95 15.13
N PHE A 65 7.09 10.86 14.37
CA PHE A 65 7.58 10.77 12.99
C PHE A 65 6.60 11.34 11.95
N ASP A 66 5.34 11.60 12.30
CA ASP A 66 4.32 11.96 11.30
C ASP A 66 4.71 13.22 10.53
N GLU A 67 5.13 14.27 11.23
CA GLU A 67 5.49 15.55 10.61
C GLU A 67 6.60 15.38 9.56
N PRO A 68 7.79 14.84 9.86
CA PRO A 68 8.81 14.63 8.83
C PRO A 68 8.42 13.54 7.81
N GLY A 69 7.75 12.47 8.25
CA GLY A 69 7.48 11.30 7.44
C GLY A 69 6.41 11.51 6.37
N LEU A 70 5.37 12.31 6.68
CA LEU A 70 4.27 12.64 5.75
C LEU A 70 4.78 13.28 4.46
N TRP A 71 5.80 14.14 4.56
CA TRP A 71 6.27 14.92 3.42
C TRP A 71 7.28 14.17 2.56
N GLY A 72 7.84 13.05 3.03
CA GLY A 72 8.75 12.20 2.26
C GLY A 72 8.12 11.64 0.96
N VAL A 73 6.80 11.72 0.81
CA VAL A 73 6.07 11.28 -0.40
C VAL A 73 5.96 12.33 -1.49
N LEU A 74 6.30 13.59 -1.19
CA LEU A 74 6.20 14.69 -2.13
C LEU A 74 7.25 14.56 -3.25
N PRO A 75 6.94 15.02 -4.48
CA PRO A 75 7.94 15.15 -5.52
C PRO A 75 9.13 15.98 -5.04
N PHE A 76 10.34 15.56 -5.41
CA PHE A 76 11.59 16.15 -4.92
C PHE A 76 11.68 17.67 -5.17
N ARG A 77 11.12 18.14 -6.31
CA ARG A 77 11.00 19.57 -6.64
C ARG A 77 10.22 20.39 -5.60
N HIS A 78 9.21 19.80 -4.96
CA HIS A 78 8.39 20.49 -3.95
C HIS A 78 9.11 20.53 -2.60
N LEU A 79 9.80 19.45 -2.23
CA LEU A 79 10.64 19.41 -1.03
C LEU A 79 11.80 20.40 -1.07
N TRP A 80 12.29 20.69 -2.27
CA TRP A 80 13.31 21.72 -2.51
C TRP A 80 12.79 23.16 -2.55
N SER A 81 11.48 23.36 -2.63
CA SER A 81 10.89 24.69 -2.74
C SER A 81 10.38 25.18 -1.40
N ARG A 82 11.13 26.07 -0.74
CA ARG A 82 10.67 26.72 0.51
C ARG A 82 9.38 27.51 0.31
N LYS A 83 9.11 28.02 -0.90
CA LYS A 83 7.84 28.72 -1.21
C LYS A 83 6.65 27.76 -1.17
N VAL A 84 6.85 26.53 -1.65
CA VAL A 84 5.79 25.51 -1.68
C VAL A 84 5.68 24.79 -0.34
N MET A 85 6.75 24.67 0.44
CA MET A 85 6.73 23.92 1.71
C MET A 85 5.88 24.57 2.80
N ARG A 86 5.05 23.73 3.45
CA ARG A 86 4.15 24.05 4.56
C ARG A 86 4.81 24.71 5.75
N TRP A 87 4.06 25.58 6.40
CA TRP A 87 4.17 25.87 7.83
C TRP A 87 3.45 24.78 8.63
N SER A 88 3.97 24.40 9.80
CA SER A 88 3.39 23.33 10.61
C SER A 88 3.27 23.75 12.07
N THR A 89 2.15 23.48 12.73
CA THR A 89 2.03 23.77 14.17
C THR A 89 2.72 22.70 15.00
N ALA A 90 3.57 23.09 15.96
CA ALA A 90 4.32 22.17 16.80
C ALA A 90 4.23 22.57 18.28
N ALA A 91 4.25 21.58 19.18
CA ALA A 91 4.09 21.82 20.61
C ALA A 91 5.33 22.52 21.19
N HIS A 92 5.14 23.66 21.86
CA HIS A 92 6.23 24.47 22.42
C HIS A 92 7.08 23.69 23.43
N ASP A 93 6.42 22.94 24.31
CA ASP A 93 6.99 22.11 25.38
C ASP A 93 7.77 20.89 24.87
N VAL A 94 7.75 20.61 23.57
CA VAL A 94 8.48 19.48 22.95
C VAL A 94 9.53 19.98 21.96
N CYS A 95 9.13 20.83 21.02
CA CYS A 95 9.95 21.26 19.89
C CYS A 95 10.79 22.52 20.19
N PHE A 96 10.50 23.25 21.26
CA PHE A 96 11.12 24.56 21.53
C PHE A 96 11.72 24.65 22.94
N THR A 97 12.21 23.51 23.45
CA THR A 97 12.75 23.37 24.81
C THR A 97 14.19 23.86 24.96
N THR A 98 14.98 23.83 23.88
CA THR A 98 16.39 24.26 23.89
C THR A 98 16.68 25.16 22.68
N PRO A 99 17.67 26.06 22.74
CA PRO A 99 18.02 26.94 21.61
C PRO A 99 18.30 26.18 20.30
N LEU A 100 18.95 25.00 20.39
CA LEU A 100 19.22 24.15 19.24
C LEU A 100 17.93 23.59 18.63
N HIS A 101 17.01 23.08 19.46
CA HIS A 101 15.70 22.61 18.99
C HIS A 101 14.89 23.76 18.40
N THR A 102 14.83 24.90 19.08
CA THR A 102 14.17 26.11 18.59
C THR A 102 14.68 26.49 17.21
N TYR A 103 16.00 26.47 17.00
CA TYR A 103 16.59 26.76 15.69
C TYR A 103 16.15 25.74 14.64
N PHE A 104 16.35 24.44 14.91
CA PHE A 104 15.99 23.36 14.00
C PHE A 104 14.52 23.41 13.55
N PHE A 105 13.58 23.51 14.50
CA PHE A 105 12.16 23.53 14.21
C PHE A 105 11.72 24.84 13.54
N SER A 106 12.35 25.96 13.86
CA SER A 106 12.11 27.24 13.14
C SER A 106 12.53 27.13 11.67
N LEU A 107 13.67 26.48 11.37
CA LEU A 107 14.10 26.23 9.99
C LEU A 107 13.08 25.36 9.24
N GLY A 108 12.49 24.37 9.91
CA GLY A 108 11.44 23.51 9.37
C GLY A 108 10.08 24.18 9.17
N LYS A 109 9.96 25.50 9.39
CA LYS A 109 8.71 26.27 9.42
C LYS A 109 7.71 25.78 10.47
N CYS A 110 8.20 25.31 11.61
CA CYS A 110 7.34 24.94 12.72
C CYS A 110 6.97 26.16 13.57
N LEU A 111 5.68 26.31 13.85
CA LEU A 111 5.12 27.38 14.66
C LEU A 111 4.81 26.88 16.07
N PRO A 112 5.31 27.54 17.13
CA PRO A 112 5.12 27.10 18.50
C PRO A 112 3.67 27.29 18.95
N ILE A 113 3.06 26.21 19.43
CA ILE A 113 1.73 26.20 20.04
C ILE A 113 1.84 25.82 21.51
N ILE A 114 1.24 26.65 22.36
CA ILE A 114 1.14 26.42 23.81
C ILE A 114 -0.11 25.59 24.07
N ARG A 115 0.08 24.37 24.57
CA ARG A 115 -1.03 23.51 25.01
C ARG A 115 -1.76 24.16 26.19
N GLY A 116 -3.08 24.19 26.12
CA GLY A 116 -3.91 24.89 27.12
C GLY A 116 -3.98 26.41 26.95
N GLY A 117 -3.18 27.01 26.05
CA GLY A 117 -3.20 28.47 25.78
C GLY A 117 -4.41 28.98 24.99
N GLY A 118 -5.42 28.13 24.76
CA GLY A 118 -6.61 28.50 23.98
C GLY A 118 -6.36 28.66 22.47
N VAL A 119 -7.33 29.25 21.78
CA VAL A 119 -7.31 29.45 20.32
C VAL A 119 -6.72 30.79 19.90
N TYR A 120 -6.64 31.75 20.83
CA TYR A 120 -6.07 33.08 20.62
C TYR A 120 -4.64 33.07 21.16
N GLN A 121 -3.71 32.68 20.31
CA GLN A 121 -2.30 32.61 20.63
C GLN A 121 -1.48 32.91 19.37
N GLU A 122 -0.28 33.44 19.56
CA GLU A 122 0.58 33.96 18.50
C GLU A 122 0.86 32.91 17.40
N GLY A 123 0.97 31.62 17.75
CA GLY A 123 1.13 30.53 16.79
C GLY A 123 -0.03 30.38 15.80
N ILE A 124 -1.26 30.58 16.28
CA ILE A 124 -2.47 30.50 15.45
C ILE A 124 -2.65 31.80 14.65
N ASP A 125 -2.37 32.95 15.28
CA ASP A 125 -2.41 34.27 14.62
C ASP A 125 -1.46 34.29 13.43
N TYR A 126 -0.20 33.88 13.64
CA TYR A 126 0.80 33.82 12.58
C TYR A 126 0.43 32.81 11.49
N SER A 127 -0.22 31.68 11.85
CA SER A 127 -0.75 30.74 10.84
C SER A 127 -1.79 31.40 9.94
N ILE A 128 -2.69 32.20 10.51
CA ILE A 128 -3.69 32.96 9.75
C ILE A 128 -3.01 34.01 8.86
N ASP A 129 -1.98 34.69 9.35
CA ASP A 129 -1.20 35.64 8.54
C ASP A 129 -0.53 34.96 7.34
N ARG A 130 0.09 33.79 7.54
CA ARG A 130 0.67 33.00 6.43
C ARG A 130 -0.40 32.57 5.44
N LEU A 131 -1.54 32.08 5.92
CA LEU A 131 -2.66 31.71 5.05
C LEU A 131 -3.17 32.91 4.24
N ASN A 132 -3.24 34.09 4.84
CA ASN A 132 -3.62 35.33 4.15
C ASN A 132 -2.58 35.80 3.11
N GLU A 133 -1.34 35.32 3.18
CA GLU A 133 -0.32 35.48 2.14
C GLU A 133 -0.38 34.39 1.04
N GLY A 134 -1.35 33.47 1.13
CA GLY A 134 -1.54 32.37 0.18
C GLY A 134 -0.69 31.13 0.48
N ASP A 135 -0.01 31.07 1.63
CA ASP A 135 0.83 29.94 2.01
C ASP A 135 0.02 28.68 2.33
N TRP A 136 0.76 27.57 2.49
CA TRP A 136 0.25 26.29 2.98
C TRP A 136 0.54 26.13 4.48
N VAL A 137 -0.49 25.81 5.27
CA VAL A 137 -0.38 25.42 6.69
C VAL A 137 -0.85 23.98 6.89
N HIS A 138 -0.07 23.20 7.63
CA HIS A 138 -0.42 21.88 8.12
C HIS A 138 -0.66 21.88 9.63
N ILE A 139 -1.67 21.15 10.07
CA ILE A 139 -2.03 21.02 11.49
C ILE A 139 -2.44 19.60 11.84
N PHE A 140 -2.07 19.17 13.05
CA PHE A 140 -2.60 17.97 13.70
C PHE A 140 -3.70 18.38 14.69
N PRO A 141 -4.99 18.42 14.28
CA PRO A 141 -6.05 19.00 15.08
C PRO A 141 -6.38 18.19 16.34
N GLU A 142 -5.84 16.98 16.52
CA GLU A 142 -5.90 16.22 17.77
C GLU A 142 -5.11 16.93 18.91
N GLY A 143 -4.08 17.71 18.56
CA GLY A 143 -3.28 18.51 19.50
C GLY A 143 -2.25 17.72 20.33
N LYS A 144 -2.18 16.40 20.12
CA LYS A 144 -1.20 15.49 20.72
C LYS A 144 -1.09 14.22 19.87
N VAL A 145 -0.01 13.46 20.08
CA VAL A 145 0.12 12.10 19.56
C VAL A 145 -0.95 11.21 20.20
N ASN A 146 -1.66 10.44 19.38
CA ASN A 146 -2.75 9.54 19.70
C ASN A 146 -2.34 8.07 19.51
N GLY A 147 -1.33 7.62 20.28
CA GLY A 147 -0.83 6.24 20.18
C GLY A 147 -1.88 5.16 20.47
N ASP A 148 -2.91 5.47 21.26
CA ASP A 148 -4.00 4.55 21.57
C ASP A 148 -5.08 4.49 20.47
N LYS A 149 -4.97 5.33 19.42
CA LYS A 149 -5.92 5.43 18.30
C LYS A 149 -7.38 5.70 18.72
N LYS A 150 -7.56 6.28 19.90
CA LYS A 150 -8.86 6.61 20.50
C LYS A 150 -9.56 7.69 19.69
N HIS A 151 -10.88 7.74 19.79
CA HIS A 151 -11.64 8.87 19.24
C HIS A 151 -11.37 10.12 20.09
N ILE A 152 -10.63 11.09 19.54
CA ILE A 152 -10.30 12.37 20.19
C ILE A 152 -11.12 13.49 19.55
N ARG A 153 -11.62 14.40 20.39
CA ARG A 153 -12.24 15.65 19.92
C ARG A 153 -11.19 16.60 19.36
N LEU A 154 -11.38 17.07 18.13
CA LEU A 154 -10.49 18.02 17.49
C LEU A 154 -10.47 19.38 18.21
N LYS A 155 -9.31 20.04 18.19
CA LYS A 155 -9.09 21.37 18.76
C LYS A 155 -9.58 22.45 17.80
N TRP A 156 -10.22 23.48 18.36
CA TRP A 156 -10.91 24.54 17.61
C TRP A 156 -9.99 25.51 16.86
N GLY A 157 -8.66 25.37 16.97
CA GLY A 157 -7.71 26.19 16.24
C GLY A 157 -7.87 26.07 14.72
N VAL A 158 -8.15 24.87 14.21
CA VAL A 158 -8.41 24.65 12.77
C VAL A 158 -9.65 25.40 12.30
N GLY A 159 -10.73 25.39 13.09
CA GLY A 159 -11.94 26.14 12.78
C GLY A 159 -11.73 27.65 12.80
N ARG A 160 -10.85 28.14 13.69
CA ARG A 160 -10.44 29.54 13.72
C ARG A 160 -9.69 29.93 12.44
N MET A 161 -8.69 29.13 12.05
CA MET A 161 -7.92 29.37 10.81
C MET A 161 -8.84 29.47 9.60
N ILE A 162 -9.76 28.51 9.43
CA ILE A 162 -10.70 28.49 8.30
C ILE A 162 -11.63 29.72 8.29
N MET A 163 -12.10 30.12 9.46
CA MET A 163 -13.04 31.24 9.61
C MET A 163 -12.38 32.60 9.38
N GLU A 164 -11.16 32.80 9.88
CA GLU A 164 -10.47 34.10 9.91
C GLU A 164 -9.55 34.37 8.71
N CYS A 165 -9.31 33.38 7.84
CA CYS A 165 -8.73 33.66 6.52
C CYS A 165 -9.58 34.69 5.77
N LYS A 166 -8.94 35.62 5.05
CA LYS A 166 -9.61 36.61 4.20
C LYS A 166 -10.35 35.90 3.05
N GLU A 167 -9.61 35.15 2.27
CA GLU A 167 -10.14 34.27 1.22
C GLU A 167 -10.55 32.92 1.78
N GLU A 168 -11.46 32.21 1.10
CA GLU A 168 -11.81 30.85 1.51
C GLU A 168 -10.61 29.91 1.29
N PRO A 169 -10.07 29.29 2.35
CA PRO A 169 -8.95 28.38 2.20
C PRO A 169 -9.40 27.08 1.55
N LEU A 170 -8.51 26.49 0.77
CA LEU A 170 -8.59 25.09 0.36
C LEU A 170 -8.30 24.21 1.57
N VAL A 171 -9.26 23.40 2.00
CA VAL A 171 -9.11 22.55 3.18
C VAL A 171 -9.06 21.09 2.77
N LEU A 172 -7.89 20.46 2.93
CA LEU A 172 -7.60 19.10 2.47
C LEU A 172 -7.32 18.14 3.65
N PRO A 173 -8.22 17.18 3.93
CA PRO A 173 -8.00 16.14 4.92
C PRO A 173 -6.99 15.11 4.40
N LEU A 174 -6.13 14.68 5.31
CA LEU A 174 -5.11 13.67 5.10
C LEU A 174 -5.26 12.62 6.20
N PHE A 175 -4.98 11.35 5.91
CA PHE A 175 -4.97 10.32 6.95
C PHE A 175 -3.88 9.29 6.66
N HIS A 176 -3.12 8.91 7.67
CA HIS A 176 -2.09 7.89 7.56
C HIS A 176 -2.29 6.76 8.56
N THR A 177 -1.62 5.64 8.32
CA THR A 177 -1.63 4.46 9.22
C THR A 177 -0.21 3.93 9.38
N ASP A 178 0.06 3.33 10.54
CA ASP A 178 1.30 2.60 10.84
C ASP A 178 2.58 3.45 10.86
N MET A 179 2.48 4.76 11.04
CA MET A 179 3.66 5.62 11.23
C MET A 179 4.34 5.35 12.57
N GLU A 180 3.57 4.94 13.57
CA GLU A 180 4.05 4.47 14.87
C GLU A 180 4.84 3.15 14.77
N GLU A 181 4.63 2.37 13.71
CA GLU A 181 5.45 1.19 13.43
C GLU A 181 6.82 1.56 12.88
N VAL A 182 6.95 2.72 12.19
CA VAL A 182 8.22 3.26 11.71
C VAL A 182 9.00 3.88 12.86
N LEU A 183 8.36 4.71 13.69
CA LEU A 183 8.95 5.24 14.91
C LEU A 183 8.00 5.05 16.09
N PRO A 184 8.24 4.03 16.94
CA PRO A 184 7.45 3.82 18.15
C PRO A 184 7.59 4.99 19.12
N ASN A 185 6.48 5.41 19.72
CA ASN A 185 6.45 6.50 20.71
C ASN A 185 6.89 6.08 22.12
N GLN A 186 7.78 5.09 22.22
CA GLN A 186 8.30 4.58 23.48
C GLN A 186 9.82 4.54 23.41
N ALA A 187 10.47 4.90 24.52
CA ALA A 187 11.91 4.82 24.62
C ALA A 187 12.38 3.35 24.57
N PRO A 188 13.51 3.04 23.90
CA PRO A 188 14.33 3.96 23.11
C PRO A 188 13.69 4.27 21.74
N TYR A 189 13.63 5.56 21.37
CA TYR A 189 13.13 6.02 20.07
C TYR A 189 14.06 5.55 18.94
N ARG A 190 13.69 4.46 18.27
CA ARG A 190 14.47 3.84 17.20
C ARG A 190 13.61 3.67 15.96
N LEU A 191 14.12 4.14 14.83
CA LEU A 191 13.51 3.91 13.53
C LEU A 191 13.54 2.41 13.21
N LYS A 192 12.40 1.91 12.73
CA LYS A 192 12.23 0.57 12.18
C LYS A 192 12.09 0.66 10.66
N PHE A 193 12.51 -0.39 9.98
CA PHE A 193 12.51 -0.50 8.52
C PHE A 193 11.62 -1.64 8.05
N GLY A 194 11.26 -1.64 6.77
CA GLY A 194 10.40 -2.66 6.15
C GLY A 194 8.95 -2.58 6.60
N LYS A 195 8.49 -1.43 7.10
CA LYS A 195 7.10 -1.18 7.48
C LYS A 195 6.29 -0.72 6.27
N ASN A 196 4.99 -0.98 6.33
CA ASN A 196 4.05 -0.53 5.31
C ASN A 196 3.25 0.63 5.90
N VAL A 197 3.28 1.78 5.24
CA VAL A 197 2.50 2.96 5.62
C VAL A 197 1.50 3.20 4.50
N VAL A 198 0.22 3.36 4.86
CA VAL A 198 -0.80 3.82 3.91
C VAL A 198 -1.12 5.27 4.23
N PHE A 199 -1.03 6.12 3.21
CA PHE A 199 -1.34 7.53 3.28
C PHE A 199 -2.46 7.86 2.30
N ASN A 200 -3.56 8.40 2.78
CA ASN A 200 -4.75 8.72 1.99
C ASN A 200 -5.00 10.22 1.94
N VAL A 201 -5.10 10.74 0.72
CA VAL A 201 -5.45 12.14 0.46
C VAL A 201 -6.95 12.23 0.17
N GLY A 202 -7.70 12.84 1.08
CA GLY A 202 -9.14 13.00 0.94
C GLY A 202 -9.55 14.09 -0.05
N GLU A 203 -10.84 14.43 -0.03
CA GLU A 203 -11.41 15.47 -0.90
C GLU A 203 -11.43 16.84 -0.22
N LEU A 204 -11.41 17.90 -1.03
CA LEU A 204 -11.55 19.26 -0.52
C LEU A 204 -12.90 19.43 0.18
N ILE A 205 -12.85 20.04 1.36
CA ILE A 205 -14.05 20.30 2.16
C ILE A 205 -14.53 21.72 1.86
N ASN A 206 -15.80 21.87 1.50
CA ASN A 206 -16.42 23.17 1.30
C ASN A 206 -16.85 23.80 2.64
N PHE A 207 -16.46 25.06 2.85
CA PHE A 207 -16.85 25.85 4.03
C PHE A 207 -17.56 27.15 3.66
N SER A 208 -17.91 27.37 2.39
CA SER A 208 -18.50 28.61 1.90
C SER A 208 -19.81 28.93 2.61
N ASP A 209 -20.65 27.92 2.86
CA ASP A 209 -21.92 28.02 3.61
C ASP A 209 -21.67 28.45 5.06
N LEU A 210 -20.73 27.79 5.74
CA LEU A 210 -20.42 28.07 7.15
C LEU A 210 -19.70 29.39 7.32
N ARG A 211 -18.87 29.84 6.37
CA ARG A 211 -18.21 31.15 6.43
C ARG A 211 -19.21 32.29 6.23
N ARG A 212 -20.28 32.10 5.46
CA ARG A 212 -21.34 33.11 5.25
C ARG A 212 -22.42 33.10 6.34
N MET A 213 -22.50 32.03 7.14
CA MET A 213 -23.45 31.91 8.23
C MET A 213 -23.31 33.07 9.23
N ASN A 214 -24.44 33.70 9.55
CA ASN A 214 -24.54 34.69 10.63
C ASN A 214 -24.83 33.98 11.96
N ALA A 215 -23.80 33.82 12.78
CA ALA A 215 -23.87 33.17 14.08
C ALA A 215 -22.79 33.75 14.99
N ASP A 216 -22.93 33.56 16.31
CA ASP A 216 -21.88 33.89 17.26
C ASP A 216 -20.56 33.20 16.88
N VAL A 217 -19.44 33.91 17.09
CA VAL A 217 -18.09 33.49 16.70
C VAL A 217 -17.73 32.12 17.28
N ILE A 218 -18.13 31.85 18.53
CA ILE A 218 -17.84 30.57 19.19
C ILE A 218 -18.65 29.44 18.55
N VAL A 219 -19.93 29.67 18.29
CA VAL A 219 -20.83 28.71 17.65
C VAL A 219 -20.33 28.38 16.25
N LYS A 220 -20.02 29.41 15.46
CA LYS A 220 -19.51 29.27 14.08
C LYS A 220 -18.21 28.46 14.04
N ARG A 221 -17.24 28.79 14.90
CA ARG A 221 -15.98 28.07 15.02
C ARG A 221 -16.18 26.61 15.41
N LYS A 222 -17.12 26.33 16.32
CA LYS A 222 -17.46 24.96 16.71
C LYS A 222 -18.01 24.19 15.51
N ILE A 223 -19.00 24.71 14.79
CA ILE A 223 -19.63 24.04 13.64
C ILE A 223 -18.60 23.77 12.54
N ILE A 224 -17.72 24.72 12.23
CA ILE A 224 -16.62 24.52 11.28
C ILE A 224 -15.70 23.39 11.75
N THR A 225 -15.31 23.38 13.03
CA THR A 225 -14.45 22.31 13.56
C THR A 225 -15.15 20.95 13.57
N ASP A 226 -16.45 20.91 13.83
CA ASP A 226 -17.24 19.68 13.83
C ASP A 226 -17.30 19.09 12.41
N ARG A 227 -17.45 19.93 11.36
CA ARG A 227 -17.36 19.47 9.96
C ARG A 227 -15.96 18.95 9.61
N VAL A 228 -14.89 19.62 10.06
CA VAL A 228 -13.52 19.09 9.93
C VAL A 228 -13.42 17.70 10.58
N GLN A 229 -14.00 17.53 11.77
CA GLN A 229 -13.99 16.26 12.50
C GLN A 229 -14.78 15.16 11.78
N GLU A 230 -15.95 15.47 11.23
CA GLU A 230 -16.74 14.53 10.45
C GLU A 230 -15.94 13.97 9.26
N HIS A 231 -15.36 14.86 8.44
CA HIS A 231 -14.54 14.46 7.30
C HIS A 231 -13.26 13.71 7.72
N PHE A 232 -12.66 14.09 8.86
CA PHE A 232 -11.51 13.39 9.42
C PHE A 232 -11.83 11.92 9.74
N TYR A 233 -12.94 11.67 10.43
CA TYR A 233 -13.33 10.30 10.81
C TYR A 233 -13.91 9.49 9.64
N LYS A 234 -14.54 10.16 8.67
CA LYS A 234 -14.90 9.52 7.39
C LYS A 234 -13.64 9.03 6.66
N LEU A 235 -12.63 9.91 6.50
CA LEU A 235 -11.38 9.56 5.86
C LEU A 235 -10.60 8.49 6.64
N LYS A 236 -10.67 8.49 7.98
CA LYS A 236 -10.15 7.41 8.84
C LYS A 236 -10.74 6.06 8.42
N ALA A 237 -12.06 5.94 8.37
CA ALA A 237 -12.73 4.68 8.04
C ALA A 237 -12.34 4.19 6.63
N GLU A 238 -12.39 5.08 5.64
CA GLU A 238 -11.97 4.78 4.25
C GLU A 238 -10.52 4.29 4.19
N THR A 239 -9.61 4.95 4.91
CA THR A 239 -8.18 4.61 4.91
C THR A 239 -7.93 3.22 5.52
N TYR A 240 -8.63 2.86 6.58
CA TYR A 240 -8.51 1.52 7.17
C TYR A 240 -9.06 0.43 6.25
N SER A 241 -10.18 0.67 5.56
CA SER A 241 -10.70 -0.28 4.55
C SER A 241 -9.70 -0.48 3.41
N LEU A 242 -9.19 0.61 2.82
CA LEU A 242 -8.21 0.55 1.74
C LEU A 242 -6.90 -0.12 2.18
N ARG A 243 -6.47 0.09 3.43
CA ARG A 243 -5.29 -0.58 3.99
C ARG A 243 -5.46 -2.10 4.03
N GLU A 244 -6.62 -2.60 4.44
CA GLU A 244 -6.89 -4.04 4.45
C GLU A 244 -6.97 -4.62 3.03
N GLU A 245 -7.54 -3.88 2.08
CA GLU A 245 -7.52 -4.26 0.65
C GLU A 245 -6.10 -4.30 0.07
N ILE A 246 -5.25 -3.30 0.37
CA ILE A 246 -3.84 -3.28 -0.04
C ILE A 246 -3.06 -4.45 0.59
N ARG A 247 -3.42 -4.83 1.82
CA ARG A 247 -2.81 -5.96 2.52
C ARG A 247 -3.24 -7.31 1.93
N SER A 248 -4.51 -7.44 1.52
CA SER A 248 -5.08 -8.68 0.97
C SER A 248 -4.73 -8.90 -0.51
N SER A 249 -4.52 -7.83 -1.28
CA SER A 249 -4.11 -7.86 -2.70
C SER A 249 -2.63 -8.23 -2.95
N GLY A 250 -1.89 -8.59 -1.90
CA GLY A 250 -0.43 -8.70 -1.92
C GLY A 250 0.14 -9.71 -2.92
N VAL A 251 0.83 -9.18 -3.94
CA VAL A 251 1.95 -9.87 -4.62
C VAL A 251 2.92 -10.40 -3.55
N LEU A 252 3.41 -11.62 -3.73
CA LEU A 252 4.33 -12.29 -2.79
C LEU A 252 5.51 -11.35 -2.41
N PRO A 253 5.75 -11.12 -1.11
CA PRO A 253 6.86 -10.28 -0.65
C PRO A 253 8.20 -10.71 -1.23
N PHE A 254 9.07 -9.76 -1.59
CA PHE A 254 10.36 -10.07 -2.24
C PHE A 254 11.24 -11.04 -1.43
N ARG A 255 11.16 -10.99 -0.09
CA ARG A 255 11.82 -11.95 0.82
C ARG A 255 11.36 -13.41 0.61
N HIS A 256 10.16 -13.65 0.11
CA HIS A 256 9.65 -15.00 -0.17
C HIS A 256 10.30 -15.63 -1.41
N LEU A 257 10.80 -14.83 -2.37
CA LEU A 257 11.53 -15.33 -3.55
C LEU A 257 12.78 -16.13 -3.16
N TRP A 258 13.42 -15.78 -2.04
CA TRP A 258 14.68 -16.39 -1.58
C TRP A 258 14.48 -17.42 -0.47
N SER A 259 13.25 -17.62 0.01
CA SER A 259 12.97 -18.60 1.06
C SER A 259 12.72 -19.98 0.47
N ARG A 260 13.70 -20.89 0.62
CA ARG A 260 13.55 -22.30 0.18
C ARG A 260 12.38 -23.02 0.87
N LYS A 261 11.95 -22.56 2.06
CA LYS A 261 10.81 -23.12 2.79
C LYS A 261 9.46 -22.71 2.19
N VAL A 262 9.37 -21.53 1.57
CA VAL A 262 8.12 -21.01 0.98
C VAL A 262 8.04 -21.30 -0.52
N MET A 263 9.18 -21.60 -1.16
CA MET A 263 9.24 -21.94 -2.58
C MET A 263 8.55 -23.27 -2.88
N ARG A 264 7.59 -23.22 -3.82
CA ARG A 264 6.87 -24.40 -4.35
C ARG A 264 7.79 -25.40 -5.00
N TRP A 265 7.37 -26.66 -4.99
CA TRP A 265 7.79 -27.62 -6.00
C TRP A 265 6.97 -27.45 -7.27
N SER A 266 7.51 -27.80 -8.43
CA SER A 266 6.74 -27.76 -9.67
C SER A 266 7.11 -28.89 -10.61
N THR A 267 6.16 -29.39 -11.39
CA THR A 267 6.44 -30.40 -12.42
C THR A 267 6.85 -29.74 -13.73
N ALA A 268 7.88 -30.28 -14.38
CA ALA A 268 8.40 -29.77 -15.65
C ALA A 268 8.72 -30.91 -16.63
N ALA A 269 8.51 -30.67 -17.92
CA ALA A 269 8.74 -31.67 -18.95
C ALA A 269 10.23 -32.03 -19.05
N HIS A 270 10.57 -33.30 -18.87
CA HIS A 270 11.96 -33.79 -18.89
C HIS A 270 12.68 -33.41 -20.19
N ASP A 271 12.02 -33.63 -21.32
CA ASP A 271 12.55 -33.42 -22.67
C ASP A 271 12.66 -31.95 -23.10
N VAL A 272 12.24 -31.01 -22.25
CA VAL A 272 12.36 -29.57 -22.50
C VAL A 272 13.29 -28.93 -21.47
N CYS A 273 13.04 -29.19 -20.18
CA CYS A 273 13.70 -28.52 -19.07
C CYS A 273 14.97 -29.24 -18.60
N PHE A 274 15.18 -30.52 -18.93
CA PHE A 274 16.29 -31.34 -18.41
C PHE A 274 17.15 -31.90 -19.54
N THR A 275 17.34 -31.10 -20.58
CA THR A 275 18.04 -31.50 -21.82
C THR A 275 19.57 -31.41 -21.73
N THR A 276 20.10 -30.59 -20.83
CA THR A 276 21.54 -30.39 -20.62
C THR A 276 21.86 -30.33 -19.13
N PRO A 277 23.11 -30.65 -18.70
CA PRO A 277 23.50 -30.54 -17.29
C PRO A 277 23.23 -29.15 -16.68
N LEU A 278 23.45 -28.08 -17.46
CA LEU A 278 23.18 -26.71 -17.03
C LEU A 278 21.68 -26.47 -16.80
N HIS A 279 20.83 -26.91 -17.73
CA HIS A 279 19.38 -26.81 -17.57
C HIS A 279 18.90 -27.64 -16.38
N THR A 280 19.35 -28.89 -16.26
CA THR A 280 19.04 -29.76 -15.12
C THR A 280 19.39 -29.08 -13.80
N TYR A 281 20.59 -28.51 -13.67
CA TYR A 281 20.99 -27.79 -12.47
C TYR A 281 20.08 -26.59 -12.17
N PHE A 282 19.79 -25.75 -13.17
CA PHE A 282 18.92 -24.59 -13.03
C PHE A 282 17.52 -24.97 -12.55
N PHE A 283 16.88 -25.95 -13.20
CA PHE A 283 15.53 -26.38 -12.85
C PHE A 283 15.49 -27.12 -11.51
N SER A 284 16.50 -27.93 -11.18
CA SER A 284 16.61 -28.56 -9.86
C SER A 284 16.77 -27.54 -8.72
N LEU A 285 17.54 -26.46 -8.92
CA LEU A 285 17.62 -25.36 -7.95
C LEU A 285 16.26 -24.67 -7.72
N GLY A 286 15.47 -24.55 -8.79
CA GLY A 286 14.10 -24.03 -8.76
C GLY A 286 13.04 -25.00 -8.23
N LYS A 287 13.43 -26.15 -7.65
CA LYS A 287 12.54 -27.22 -7.18
C LYS A 287 11.61 -27.77 -8.28
N CYS A 288 12.11 -27.85 -9.53
CA CYS A 288 11.38 -28.49 -10.61
C CYS A 288 11.66 -30.00 -10.64
N LEU A 289 10.58 -30.79 -10.70
CA LEU A 289 10.60 -32.24 -10.78
C LEU A 289 10.41 -32.66 -12.25
N PRO A 290 11.28 -33.54 -12.78
CA PRO A 290 11.17 -34.01 -14.15
C PRO A 290 9.96 -34.93 -14.31
N ILE A 291 9.15 -34.67 -15.34
CA ILE A 291 8.01 -35.50 -15.74
C ILE A 291 8.23 -35.98 -17.18
N ILE A 292 8.10 -37.28 -17.39
CA ILE A 292 8.15 -37.92 -18.71
C ILE A 292 6.76 -37.84 -19.34
N ARG A 293 6.66 -37.08 -20.44
CA ARG A 293 5.40 -36.95 -21.20
C ARG A 293 5.07 -38.28 -21.86
N GLY A 294 3.87 -38.81 -21.58
CA GLY A 294 3.46 -40.14 -22.05
C GLY A 294 3.87 -41.31 -21.14
N GLY A 295 4.68 -41.07 -20.10
CA GLY A 295 5.12 -42.10 -19.14
C GLY A 295 4.07 -42.57 -18.13
N GLY A 296 2.80 -42.15 -18.29
CA GLY A 296 1.71 -42.49 -17.37
C GLY A 296 1.73 -41.69 -16.05
N VAL A 297 0.87 -42.08 -15.11
CA VAL A 297 0.72 -41.41 -13.80
C VAL A 297 1.68 -41.94 -12.73
N TYR A 298 2.28 -43.12 -12.95
CA TYR A 298 3.20 -43.79 -12.04
C TYR A 298 4.64 -43.51 -12.47
N GLN A 299 5.21 -42.44 -11.92
CA GLN A 299 6.58 -42.00 -12.21
C GLN A 299 7.12 -41.21 -11.02
N GLU A 300 8.44 -41.23 -10.86
CA GLU A 300 9.12 -40.68 -9.68
C GLU A 300 8.77 -39.22 -9.40
N GLY A 301 8.63 -38.38 -10.44
CA GLY A 301 8.28 -36.97 -10.24
C GLY A 301 6.88 -36.76 -9.64
N ILE A 302 5.92 -37.66 -9.91
CA ILE A 302 4.59 -37.62 -9.28
C ILE A 302 4.64 -38.19 -7.87
N ASP A 303 5.37 -39.29 -7.67
CA ASP A 303 5.55 -39.91 -6.35
C ASP A 303 6.19 -38.92 -5.37
N TYR A 304 7.28 -38.27 -5.78
CA TYR A 304 7.95 -37.24 -5.00
C TYR A 304 7.06 -36.02 -4.75
N SER A 305 6.19 -35.66 -5.70
CA SER A 305 5.22 -34.58 -5.47
C SER A 305 4.23 -34.93 -4.36
N ILE A 306 3.77 -36.19 -4.28
CA ILE A 306 2.91 -36.68 -3.20
C ILE A 306 3.65 -36.65 -1.86
N ASP A 307 4.92 -37.09 -1.84
CA ASP A 307 5.74 -37.05 -0.63
C ASP A 307 5.91 -35.62 -0.09
N ARG A 308 6.19 -34.66 -0.98
CA ARG A 308 6.30 -33.24 -0.59
C ARG A 308 4.98 -32.68 -0.06
N LEU A 309 3.86 -32.99 -0.70
CA LEU A 309 2.54 -32.60 -0.18
C LEU A 309 2.28 -33.18 1.23
N ASN A 310 2.67 -34.43 1.46
CA ASN A 310 2.55 -35.10 2.76
C ASN A 310 3.45 -34.49 3.85
N GLU A 311 4.53 -33.82 3.47
CA GLU A 311 5.43 -33.08 4.38
C GLU A 311 4.96 -31.65 4.66
N GLY A 312 3.86 -31.21 4.03
CA GLY A 312 3.32 -29.85 4.17
C GLY A 312 3.94 -28.82 3.23
N ASP A 313 4.76 -29.26 2.27
CA ASP A 313 5.15 -28.43 1.13
C ASP A 313 3.97 -28.28 0.15
N TRP A 314 4.09 -27.34 -0.80
CA TRP A 314 3.10 -27.15 -1.85
C TRP A 314 3.70 -27.40 -3.24
N VAL A 315 2.89 -27.98 -4.12
CA VAL A 315 3.28 -28.36 -5.49
C VAL A 315 2.41 -27.62 -6.49
N HIS A 316 3.03 -26.98 -7.47
CA HIS A 316 2.36 -26.32 -8.59
C HIS A 316 2.53 -27.14 -9.86
N ILE A 317 1.41 -27.43 -10.53
CA ILE A 317 1.36 -28.25 -11.74
C ILE A 317 0.59 -27.54 -12.84
N PHE A 318 0.99 -27.78 -14.08
CA PHE A 318 0.18 -27.45 -15.27
C PHE A 318 -0.63 -28.68 -15.65
N PRO A 319 -1.91 -28.75 -15.29
CA PRO A 319 -2.68 -29.98 -15.36
C PRO A 319 -2.94 -30.46 -16.81
N GLU A 320 -2.79 -29.59 -17.80
CA GLU A 320 -2.87 -29.94 -19.23
C GLU A 320 -1.67 -30.77 -19.71
N GLY A 321 -0.53 -30.69 -19.01
CA GLY A 321 0.71 -31.38 -19.35
C GLY A 321 1.40 -30.90 -20.64
N LYS A 322 0.94 -29.79 -21.23
CA LYS A 322 1.52 -29.13 -22.41
C LYS A 322 1.10 -27.67 -22.48
N VAL A 323 1.87 -26.88 -23.23
CA VAL A 323 1.49 -25.49 -23.56
C VAL A 323 0.27 -25.50 -24.48
N ASN A 324 -0.76 -24.70 -24.15
CA ASN A 324 -2.00 -24.58 -24.92
C ASN A 324 -1.96 -23.37 -25.88
N GLY A 325 -1.22 -23.50 -26.99
CA GLY A 325 -1.07 -22.42 -27.97
C GLY A 325 -2.39 -22.01 -28.65
N ASP A 326 -3.25 -22.98 -28.97
CA ASP A 326 -4.52 -22.75 -29.66
C ASP A 326 -5.65 -22.26 -28.73
N LYS A 327 -5.39 -22.18 -27.41
CA LYS A 327 -6.36 -21.81 -26.37
C LYS A 327 -7.64 -22.68 -26.32
N LYS A 328 -7.64 -23.83 -27.02
CA LYS A 328 -8.74 -24.80 -27.09
C LYS A 328 -8.95 -25.51 -25.75
N HIS A 329 -10.10 -26.19 -25.63
CA HIS A 329 -10.35 -27.07 -24.51
C HIS A 329 -9.42 -28.30 -24.57
N ILE A 330 -8.58 -28.46 -23.55
CA ILE A 330 -7.71 -29.61 -23.30
C ILE A 330 -8.20 -30.35 -22.06
N ARG A 331 -8.33 -31.67 -22.18
CA ARG A 331 -8.60 -32.54 -21.04
C ARG A 331 -7.41 -32.60 -20.09
N LEU A 332 -7.65 -32.38 -18.80
CA LEU A 332 -6.61 -32.46 -17.77
C LEU A 332 -6.07 -33.89 -17.61
N LYS A 333 -4.79 -33.99 -17.29
CA LYS A 333 -4.10 -35.26 -17.06
C LYS A 333 -4.47 -35.82 -15.68
N TRP A 334 -4.62 -37.14 -15.60
CA TRP A 334 -5.10 -37.82 -14.39
C TRP A 334 -4.09 -37.81 -13.23
N GLY A 335 -2.87 -37.35 -13.46
CA GLY A 335 -1.86 -37.17 -12.42
C GLY A 335 -2.35 -36.26 -11.28
N VAL A 336 -3.20 -35.27 -11.59
CA VAL A 336 -3.79 -34.39 -10.57
C VAL A 336 -4.68 -35.18 -9.60
N GLY A 337 -5.60 -35.99 -10.14
CA GLY A 337 -6.48 -36.82 -9.33
C GLY A 337 -5.71 -37.85 -8.52
N ARG A 338 -4.60 -38.38 -9.06
CA ARG A 338 -3.68 -39.25 -8.31
C ARG A 338 -3.09 -38.54 -7.11
N MET A 339 -2.48 -37.36 -7.33
CA MET A 339 -1.85 -36.59 -6.26
C MET A 339 -2.82 -36.26 -5.13
N ILE A 340 -4.02 -35.79 -5.46
CA ILE A 340 -5.05 -35.44 -4.46
C ILE A 340 -5.51 -36.67 -3.67
N MET A 341 -5.69 -37.82 -4.34
CA MET A 341 -6.19 -39.02 -3.69
C MET A 341 -5.16 -39.70 -2.78
N GLU A 342 -3.91 -39.76 -3.21
CA GLU A 342 -2.83 -40.50 -2.56
C GLU A 342 -2.10 -39.71 -1.46
N CYS A 343 -2.36 -38.40 -1.34
CA CYS A 343 -1.96 -37.67 -0.14
C CYS A 343 -2.62 -38.29 1.10
N LYS A 344 -1.90 -38.34 2.22
CA LYS A 344 -2.42 -38.86 3.50
C LYS A 344 -3.63 -38.02 3.93
N GLU A 345 -3.41 -36.71 4.05
CA GLU A 345 -4.45 -35.72 4.31
C GLU A 345 -5.00 -35.13 3.02
N GLU A 346 -6.19 -34.55 3.06
CA GLU A 346 -6.77 -33.88 1.89
C GLU A 346 -5.98 -32.59 1.61
N PRO A 347 -5.29 -32.49 0.47
CA PRO A 347 -4.50 -31.30 0.19
C PRO A 347 -5.42 -30.13 -0.16
N LEU A 348 -5.00 -28.92 0.19
CA LEU A 348 -5.65 -27.70 -0.28
C LEU A 348 -5.35 -27.51 -1.78
N VAL A 349 -6.39 -27.53 -2.61
CA VAL A 349 -6.25 -27.38 -4.06
C VAL A 349 -6.79 -26.02 -4.48
N LEU A 350 -5.88 -25.17 -4.94
CA LEU A 350 -6.16 -23.79 -5.35
C LEU A 350 -5.95 -23.66 -6.87
N PRO A 351 -7.01 -23.44 -7.67
CA PRO A 351 -6.87 -23.22 -9.10
C PRO A 351 -6.31 -21.81 -9.38
N LEU A 352 -5.36 -21.75 -10.31
CA LEU A 352 -4.72 -20.52 -10.75
C LEU A 352 -4.85 -20.46 -12.27
N PHE A 353 -5.37 -19.36 -12.80
CA PHE A 353 -5.42 -19.14 -14.25
C PHE A 353 -4.69 -17.85 -14.60
N HIS A 354 -3.96 -17.85 -15.72
CA HIS A 354 -3.27 -16.67 -16.22
C HIS A 354 -3.50 -16.48 -17.72
N THR A 355 -3.37 -15.25 -18.19
CA THR A 355 -3.44 -14.89 -19.61
C THR A 355 -2.36 -13.89 -19.97
N ASP A 356 -1.93 -13.88 -21.23
CA ASP A 356 -0.93 -12.96 -21.80
C ASP A 356 0.52 -13.17 -21.34
N MET A 357 0.83 -14.31 -20.73
CA MET A 357 2.22 -14.69 -20.45
C MET A 357 3.02 -14.86 -21.75
N GLU A 358 2.36 -15.25 -22.85
CA GLU A 358 2.95 -15.32 -24.19
C GLU A 358 3.34 -13.94 -24.77
N GLU A 359 2.75 -12.84 -24.28
CA GLU A 359 3.18 -11.49 -24.64
C GLU A 359 4.51 -11.13 -24.00
N VAL A 360 4.77 -11.67 -22.80
CA VAL A 360 6.03 -11.49 -22.06
C VAL A 360 7.14 -12.34 -22.68
N LEU A 361 6.86 -13.62 -22.94
CA LEU A 361 7.81 -14.53 -23.59
C LEU A 361 7.08 -15.34 -24.68
N PRO A 362 7.26 -14.99 -25.97
CA PRO A 362 6.60 -15.68 -27.07
C PRO A 362 6.97 -17.16 -27.14
N ASN A 363 5.99 -18.00 -27.49
CA ASN A 363 6.15 -19.46 -27.61
C ASN A 363 6.89 -19.90 -28.90
N GLN A 364 7.61 -18.99 -29.56
CA GLN A 364 8.34 -19.25 -30.81
C GLN A 364 9.74 -18.64 -30.73
N ALA A 365 10.70 -19.31 -31.37
CA ALA A 365 12.05 -18.80 -31.49
C ALA A 365 12.09 -17.54 -32.39
N PRO A 366 12.96 -16.55 -32.09
CA PRO A 366 13.85 -16.50 -30.94
C PRO A 366 13.12 -16.13 -29.65
N TYR A 367 13.34 -16.89 -28.58
CA TYR A 367 12.77 -16.63 -27.25
C TYR A 367 13.38 -15.37 -26.66
N ARG A 368 12.63 -14.25 -26.71
CA ARG A 368 13.06 -12.94 -26.20
C ARG A 368 12.02 -12.39 -25.24
N LEU A 369 12.48 -12.02 -24.05
CA LEU A 369 11.65 -11.38 -23.03
C LEU A 369 11.23 -9.99 -23.50
N LYS A 370 9.95 -9.68 -23.41
CA LYS A 370 9.36 -8.36 -23.67
C LYS A 370 8.93 -7.72 -22.36
N PHE A 371 9.26 -6.44 -22.19
CA PHE A 371 8.92 -5.65 -21.01
C PHE A 371 7.66 -4.81 -21.23
N GLY A 372 7.03 -4.36 -20.14
CA GLY A 372 5.85 -3.47 -20.19
C GLY A 372 4.58 -4.16 -20.68
N LYS A 373 4.46 -5.48 -20.48
CA LYS A 373 3.28 -6.27 -20.85
C LYS A 373 2.40 -6.51 -19.63
N ASN A 374 1.10 -6.40 -19.83
CA ASN A 374 0.11 -6.69 -18.80
C ASN A 374 -0.21 -8.19 -18.82
N VAL A 375 -0.19 -8.80 -17.64
CA VAL A 375 -0.57 -10.20 -17.41
C VAL A 375 -1.65 -10.21 -16.35
N VAL A 376 -2.72 -10.95 -16.60
CA VAL A 376 -3.78 -11.14 -15.60
C VAL A 376 -3.59 -12.50 -14.97
N PHE A 377 -3.51 -12.53 -13.64
CA PHE A 377 -3.57 -13.74 -12.83
C PHE A 377 -4.89 -13.74 -12.06
N ASN A 378 -5.63 -14.83 -12.16
CA ASN A 378 -6.84 -15.05 -11.39
C ASN A 378 -6.63 -16.25 -10.46
N VAL A 379 -6.93 -16.05 -9.18
CA VAL A 379 -6.81 -17.05 -8.13
C VAL A 379 -8.22 -17.46 -7.73
N GLY A 380 -8.59 -18.70 -8.01
CA GLY A 380 -9.92 -19.18 -7.66
C GLY A 380 -10.03 -19.61 -6.20
N GLU A 381 -11.19 -20.13 -5.83
CA GLU A 381 -11.45 -20.65 -4.48
C GLU A 381 -10.91 -22.07 -4.30
N LEU A 382 -10.71 -22.47 -3.04
CA LEU A 382 -10.31 -23.83 -2.69
C LEU A 382 -11.38 -24.85 -3.10
N ILE A 383 -10.94 -25.93 -3.76
CA ILE A 383 -11.83 -27.00 -4.20
C ILE A 383 -11.93 -28.06 -3.10
N ASN A 384 -13.16 -28.41 -2.70
CA ASN A 384 -13.42 -29.46 -1.70
C ASN A 384 -13.54 -30.84 -2.38
N PHE A 385 -12.83 -31.84 -1.82
CA PHE A 385 -12.86 -33.23 -2.28
C PHE A 385 -13.27 -34.21 -1.19
N SER A 386 -13.66 -33.73 -0.01
CA SER A 386 -13.92 -34.56 1.16
C SER A 386 -15.06 -35.57 0.96
N ASP A 387 -16.03 -35.24 0.12
CA ASP A 387 -17.10 -36.15 -0.33
C ASP A 387 -16.53 -37.25 -1.25
N LEU A 388 -15.66 -36.89 -2.20
CA LEU A 388 -15.10 -37.81 -3.19
C LEU A 388 -14.05 -38.76 -2.58
N ARG A 389 -13.28 -38.30 -1.59
CA ARG A 389 -12.32 -39.18 -0.88
C ARG A 389 -13.05 -40.29 -0.11
N ARG A 390 -14.17 -39.95 0.54
CA ARG A 390 -15.01 -40.87 1.34
C ARG A 390 -15.92 -41.79 0.52
N MET A 391 -16.14 -41.50 -0.76
CA MET A 391 -16.96 -42.32 -1.65
C MET A 391 -16.49 -43.79 -1.65
N ASN A 392 -17.40 -44.76 -1.69
CA ASN A 392 -17.04 -46.16 -1.86
C ASN A 392 -16.98 -46.51 -3.35
N ALA A 393 -15.80 -46.39 -3.96
CA ALA A 393 -15.56 -46.65 -5.39
C ALA A 393 -14.11 -47.07 -5.63
N ASP A 394 -13.86 -47.71 -6.77
CA ASP A 394 -12.51 -48.05 -7.20
C ASP A 394 -11.62 -46.80 -7.34
N ILE A 395 -10.32 -46.94 -7.04
CA ILE A 395 -9.37 -45.84 -7.01
C ILE A 395 -9.27 -45.12 -8.37
N ILE A 396 -9.39 -45.85 -9.47
CA ILE A 396 -9.33 -45.30 -10.83
C ILE A 396 -10.55 -44.40 -11.07
N VAL A 397 -11.72 -44.84 -10.63
CA VAL A 397 -12.97 -44.07 -10.73
C VAL A 397 -12.88 -42.79 -9.91
N LYS A 398 -12.39 -42.87 -8.66
CA LYS A 398 -12.20 -41.69 -7.81
C LYS A 398 -11.27 -40.66 -8.45
N ARG A 399 -10.10 -41.10 -8.93
CA ARG A 399 -9.12 -40.21 -9.58
C ARG A 399 -9.71 -39.51 -10.79
N LYS A 400 -10.52 -40.22 -11.58
CA LYS A 400 -11.22 -39.65 -12.73
C LYS A 400 -12.19 -38.55 -12.29
N ILE A 401 -13.09 -38.85 -11.34
CA ILE A 401 -14.10 -37.88 -10.87
C ILE A 401 -13.44 -36.64 -10.25
N ILE A 402 -12.36 -36.82 -9.48
CA ILE A 402 -11.59 -35.70 -8.91
C ILE A 402 -10.94 -34.86 -10.00
N THR A 403 -10.33 -35.50 -11.00
CA THR A 403 -9.73 -34.79 -12.14
C THR A 403 -10.78 -34.01 -12.92
N ASP A 404 -11.97 -34.60 -13.13
CA ASP A 404 -13.08 -33.95 -13.82
C ASP A 404 -13.62 -32.75 -13.00
N ARG A 405 -13.70 -32.84 -11.66
CA ARG A 405 -14.06 -31.70 -10.80
C ARG A 405 -13.02 -30.58 -10.85
N VAL A 406 -11.72 -30.92 -10.79
CA VAL A 406 -10.65 -29.92 -10.97
C VAL A 406 -10.79 -29.23 -12.33
N GLN A 407 -11.10 -29.99 -13.38
CA GLN A 407 -11.30 -29.46 -14.72
C GLN A 407 -12.47 -28.46 -14.76
N GLU A 408 -13.62 -28.81 -14.18
CA GLU A 408 -14.78 -27.90 -14.13
C GLU A 408 -14.44 -26.56 -13.49
N HIS A 409 -13.86 -26.58 -12.28
CA HIS A 409 -13.44 -25.37 -11.57
C HIS A 409 -12.39 -24.56 -12.34
N PHE A 410 -11.40 -25.23 -12.93
CA PHE A 410 -10.35 -24.59 -13.70
C PHE A 410 -10.89 -23.89 -14.96
N TYR A 411 -11.86 -24.50 -15.66
CA TYR A 411 -12.49 -23.89 -16.84
C TYR A 411 -13.46 -22.78 -16.50
N LYS A 412 -14.15 -22.86 -15.36
CA LYS A 412 -14.93 -21.73 -14.83
C LYS A 412 -14.01 -20.54 -14.56
N LEU A 413 -12.90 -20.77 -13.86
CA LEU A 413 -11.89 -19.73 -13.57
C LEU A 413 -11.28 -19.16 -14.86
N LYS A 414 -11.03 -20.00 -15.87
CA LYS A 414 -10.60 -19.56 -17.20
C LYS A 414 -11.58 -18.55 -17.80
N ALA A 415 -12.88 -18.86 -17.81
CA ALA A 415 -13.90 -17.98 -18.37
C ALA A 415 -13.95 -16.63 -17.63
N GLU A 416 -13.96 -16.67 -16.29
CA GLU A 416 -13.92 -15.47 -15.44
C GLU A 416 -12.69 -14.60 -15.72
N THR A 417 -11.52 -15.23 -15.89
CA THR A 417 -10.26 -14.51 -16.17
C THR A 417 -10.30 -13.76 -17.50
N TYR A 418 -10.90 -14.35 -18.54
CA TYR A 418 -11.05 -13.67 -19.82
C TYR A 418 -12.02 -12.50 -19.74
N SER A 419 -13.13 -12.62 -18.99
CA SER A 419 -14.05 -11.51 -18.75
C SER A 419 -13.35 -10.35 -18.02
N LEU A 420 -12.64 -10.65 -16.91
CA LEU A 420 -11.87 -9.66 -16.15
C LEU A 420 -10.83 -8.94 -17.01
N ARG A 421 -10.13 -9.67 -17.89
CA ARG A 421 -9.16 -9.07 -18.80
C ARG A 421 -9.79 -8.04 -19.74
N GLU A 422 -10.98 -8.30 -20.27
CA GLU A 422 -11.67 -7.35 -21.16
C GLU A 422 -12.21 -6.13 -20.39
N GLU A 423 -12.62 -6.30 -19.12
CA GLU A 423 -12.97 -5.19 -18.22
C GLU A 423 -11.76 -4.29 -17.90
N ILE A 424 -10.61 -4.88 -17.61
CA ILE A 424 -9.35 -4.14 -17.35
C ILE A 424 -8.93 -3.35 -18.60
N ARG A 425 -9.08 -3.94 -19.79
CA ARG A 425 -8.77 -3.26 -21.06
C ARG A 425 -9.70 -2.09 -21.36
N SER A 426 -11.00 -2.23 -21.07
CA SER A 426 -11.99 -1.18 -21.34
C SER A 426 -11.94 -0.03 -20.34
N SER A 427 -11.51 -0.28 -19.11
CA SER A 427 -11.39 0.74 -18.04
C SER A 427 -10.11 1.60 -18.11
N GLY A 428 -9.13 1.24 -18.93
CA GLY A 428 -7.84 1.95 -19.01
C GLY A 428 -7.01 1.88 -17.72
N ALA A 429 -7.41 1.02 -16.77
CA ALA A 429 -6.76 0.86 -15.48
C ALA A 429 -5.46 0.05 -15.65
N THR A 430 -4.33 0.73 -15.76
CA THR A 430 -3.01 0.12 -15.53
C THR A 430 -2.73 0.15 -14.04
N SER A 431 -2.71 -1.02 -13.39
CA SER A 431 -2.29 -1.19 -12.00
C SER A 431 -0.77 -1.09 -11.84
#